data_AF-A0A1Q3ZL22-F1
#
_entry.id   AF-A0A1Q3ZL22-F1
#
_cell.length_a   1.000
_cell.length_b   1.000
_cell.length_c   1.000
_cell.angle_alpha   90.00
_cell.angle_beta   90.00
_cell.angle_gamma   90.00
#
_symmetry.space_group_name_H-M   'P 1'
#
loop_
_entity.id
_entity.type
_entity.pdbx_description
1 polymer ?
#
loop_
_entity_poly.entity_id
_entity_poly.type
_entity_poly.pdbx_seq_one_letter_code
_entity_poly.pdbx_strand_id
1 'polypeptide(L)'
;MKKSVLFFGFILMMNMTYSQDSGSLKARIAEKETVFQQTANTSRQLHNTMKEELKELYVLYKKEIETELDRLSDKNLIPAKKEELQRITEKIQNYSLER
;
A
#
# COMPACT_ATOMS: atom_id res chain seq x y z
N MET A 1 16.03 3.91 13.15
CA MET A 1 15.29 4.34 11.95
C MET A 1 14.09 5.18 12.40
N LYS A 2 14.12 6.51 12.21
CA LYS A 2 13.05 7.44 12.59
C LYS A 2 12.81 8.41 11.42
N LYS A 3 11.99 8.03 10.43
CA LYS A 3 11.59 8.93 9.32
C LYS A 3 10.19 8.60 8.73
N SER A 4 9.21 8.20 9.55
CA SER A 4 7.86 7.90 9.04
C SER A 4 6.73 8.44 9.92
N VAL A 5 6.76 9.73 10.27
CA VAL A 5 5.62 10.37 10.99
C VAL A 5 5.19 11.70 10.36
N LEU A 6 5.83 12.18 9.29
CA LEU A 6 5.56 13.52 8.77
C LEU A 6 4.48 13.61 7.68
N PHE A 7 3.94 12.50 7.16
CA PHE A 7 2.98 12.57 6.04
C PHE A 7 1.53 12.83 6.44
N PHE A 8 1.13 12.52 7.68
CA PHE A 8 -0.25 12.78 8.13
C PHE A 8 -0.53 14.26 8.44
N GLY A 9 0.50 15.08 8.64
CA GLY A 9 0.32 16.52 8.93
C GLY A 9 0.07 17.39 7.70
N PHE A 10 0.42 16.93 6.50
CA PHE A 10 0.37 17.76 5.29
C PHE A 10 -1.05 17.92 4.71
N ILE A 11 -1.91 16.92 4.90
CA ILE A 11 -3.29 16.94 4.39
C ILE A 11 -4.18 17.91 5.19
N LEU A 12 -3.88 18.10 6.48
CA LEU A 12 -4.63 19.03 7.34
C LEU A 12 -4.20 20.49 7.13
N MET A 13 -2.92 20.77 6.84
CA MET A 13 -2.45 22.14 6.61
C MET A 13 -2.85 22.74 5.25
N MET A 14 -3.13 21.92 4.23
CA MET A 14 -3.61 22.39 2.93
C MET A 14 -5.04 22.96 2.96
N ASN A 15 -5.80 22.76 4.06
CA ASN A 15 -7.15 23.28 4.22
C ASN A 15 -7.22 24.63 4.95
N MET A 16 -6.09 25.18 5.45
CA MET A 16 -6.10 26.39 6.29
C MET A 16 -5.47 27.64 5.65
N THR A 17 -4.95 27.58 4.43
CA THR A 17 -4.47 28.79 3.77
C THR A 17 -5.50 29.37 2.80
N TYR A 18 -6.18 30.40 3.31
CA TYR A 18 -6.53 31.65 2.62
C TYR A 18 -7.64 31.58 1.57
N SER A 19 -8.85 32.02 1.90
CA SER A 19 -9.32 33.40 2.14
C SER A 19 -9.78 34.09 0.85
N GLN A 20 -11.11 34.25 0.78
CA GLN A 20 -11.85 35.38 0.21
C GLN A 20 -11.35 35.96 -1.12
N ASP A 21 -11.88 35.46 -2.25
CA ASP A 21 -12.79 36.25 -3.09
C ASP A 21 -13.56 35.36 -4.07
N SER A 22 -14.84 35.67 -4.27
CA SER A 22 -15.79 34.88 -5.05
C SER A 22 -15.57 35.02 -6.57
N GLY A 23 -14.72 34.20 -7.16
CA GLY A 23 -14.53 34.17 -8.62
C GLY A 23 -15.62 33.42 -9.40
N SER A 24 -16.92 33.67 -9.18
CA SER A 24 -18.06 32.96 -9.78
C SER A 24 -18.22 31.48 -9.37
N LEU A 25 -19.47 30.97 -9.45
CA LEU A 25 -19.78 29.55 -9.25
C LEU A 25 -18.91 28.63 -10.12
N LYS A 26 -18.52 29.10 -11.32
CA LYS A 26 -17.66 28.38 -12.25
C LYS A 26 -16.25 28.13 -11.70
N ALA A 27 -15.63 29.10 -11.01
CA ALA A 27 -14.31 28.87 -10.40
C ALA A 27 -14.40 27.88 -9.24
N ARG A 28 -15.46 27.95 -8.42
CA ARG A 28 -15.68 26.98 -7.34
C ARG A 28 -15.91 25.56 -7.87
N ILE A 29 -16.61 25.40 -8.99
CA ILE A 29 -16.76 24.11 -9.66
C ILE A 29 -15.41 23.59 -10.14
N ALA A 30 -14.65 24.40 -10.88
CA ALA A 30 -13.34 24.01 -11.40
C ALA A 30 -12.33 23.66 -10.27
N GLU A 31 -12.38 24.39 -9.16
CA GLU A 31 -11.61 24.11 -7.95
C GLU A 31 -11.96 22.73 -7.39
N LYS A 32 -13.26 22.43 -7.22
CA LYS A 32 -13.71 21.13 -6.71
C LYS A 32 -13.38 19.97 -7.65
N GLU A 33 -13.49 20.16 -8.96
CA GLU A 33 -13.07 19.16 -9.96
C GLU A 33 -11.56 18.89 -9.88
N THR A 34 -10.75 19.93 -9.71
CA THR A 34 -9.30 19.82 -9.54
C THR A 34 -8.96 19.04 -8.27
N VAL A 35 -9.58 19.39 -7.13
CA VAL A 35 -9.38 18.69 -5.85
C VAL A 35 -9.83 17.23 -5.96
N PHE A 36 -10.95 16.96 -6.63
CA PHE A 36 -11.45 15.61 -6.86
C PHE A 36 -10.45 14.77 -7.67
N GLN A 37 -9.94 15.32 -8.78
CA GLN A 37 -8.97 14.63 -9.63
C GLN A 37 -7.65 14.38 -8.90
N GLN A 38 -7.17 15.35 -8.13
CA GLN A 38 -5.98 15.19 -7.28
C GLN A 38 -6.19 14.09 -6.24
N THR A 39 -7.34 14.08 -5.57
CA THR A 39 -7.68 13.05 -4.58
C THR A 39 -7.75 11.67 -5.22
N ALA A 40 -8.35 11.54 -6.40
CA ALA A 40 -8.39 10.29 -7.15
C ALA A 40 -6.99 9.80 -7.52
N ASN A 41 -6.10 10.70 -7.95
CA ASN A 41 -4.71 10.36 -8.26
C ASN A 41 -3.94 9.92 -7.01
N THR A 42 -4.05 10.66 -5.91
CA THR A 42 -3.43 10.30 -4.63
C THR A 42 -3.94 8.95 -4.12
N SER A 43 -5.24 8.68 -4.25
CA SER A 43 -5.83 7.40 -3.87
C SER A 43 -5.24 6.23 -4.68
N ARG A 44 -5.10 6.40 -6.01
CA ARG A 44 -4.44 5.40 -6.86
C ARG A 44 -2.96 5.20 -6.48
N GLN A 45 -2.24 6.28 -6.21
CA GLN A 45 -0.84 6.20 -5.78
C GLN A 45 -0.72 5.44 -4.46
N LEU A 46 -1.53 5.79 -3.46
CA LEU A 46 -1.55 5.13 -2.16
C LEU A 46 -1.88 3.64 -2.30
N HIS A 47 -2.90 3.30 -3.11
CA HIS A 47 -3.26 1.91 -3.40
C HIS A 47 -2.07 1.13 -3.98
N ASN A 48 -1.36 1.72 -4.95
CA ASN A 48 -0.19 1.08 -5.56
C ASN A 48 0.98 0.92 -4.58
N THR A 49 1.22 1.92 -3.72
CA THR A 49 2.23 1.82 -2.66
C THR A 49 1.89 0.69 -1.69
N MET A 50 0.66 0.65 -1.17
CA MET A 50 0.22 -0.41 -0.26
C MET A 50 0.34 -1.81 -0.90
N LYS A 51 0.07 -1.91 -2.20
CA LYS A 51 0.23 -3.15 -2.95
C LYS A 51 1.68 -3.64 -3.00
N GLU A 52 2.62 -2.75 -3.29
CA GLU A 52 4.05 -3.10 -3.30
C GLU A 52 4.56 -3.43 -1.88
N GLU A 53 4.18 -2.65 -0.87
CA GLU A 53 4.53 -2.95 0.53
C GLU A 53 4.01 -4.33 0.96
N LEU A 54 2.79 -4.68 0.59
CA LEU A 54 2.20 -5.97 0.90
C LEU A 54 2.93 -7.12 0.19
N LYS A 55 3.34 -6.92 -1.06
CA LYS A 55 4.18 -7.87 -1.80
C LYS A 55 5.54 -8.07 -1.12
N GLU A 56 6.19 -7.00 -0.69
CA GLU A 56 7.46 -7.08 0.05
C GLU A 56 7.31 -7.87 1.35
N LEU A 57 6.22 -7.65 2.10
CA LEU A 57 5.91 -8.44 3.30
C LEU A 57 5.73 -9.93 2.98
N TYR A 58 5.01 -10.27 1.90
CA TYR A 58 4.89 -11.67 1.49
C TYR A 58 6.24 -12.28 1.08
N VAL A 59 7.13 -11.53 0.43
CA VAL A 59 8.49 -12.00 0.08
C VAL A 59 9.32 -12.24 1.34
N LEU A 60 9.22 -11.39 2.35
CA LEU A 60 9.87 -11.61 3.64
C LEU A 60 9.30 -12.84 4.36
N TYR A 61 7.98 -12.99 4.38
CA TYR A 61 7.33 -14.14 5.01
C TYR A 61 7.70 -15.46 4.33
N LYS A 62 7.83 -15.46 2.99
CA LYS A 62 8.33 -16.61 2.23
C LYS A 62 9.71 -17.06 2.73
N LYS A 63 10.64 -16.11 2.94
CA LYS A 63 11.99 -16.41 3.45
C LYS A 63 11.97 -16.95 4.88
N GLU A 64 11.06 -16.44 5.71
CA GLU A 64 10.87 -16.95 7.07
C GLU A 64 10.43 -18.41 7.06
N ILE A 65 9.43 -18.76 6.24
CA ILE A 65 8.96 -20.15 6.09
C ILE A 65 10.04 -21.05 5.50
N GLU A 66 10.81 -20.58 4.51
CA GLU A 66 11.95 -21.34 3.97
C GLU A 66 12.99 -21.64 5.07
N THR A 67 13.30 -20.64 5.91
CA THR A 67 14.20 -20.80 7.05
C THR A 67 13.63 -21.76 8.11
N GLU A 68 12.32 -21.70 8.36
CA GLU A 68 11.65 -22.64 9.26
C GLU A 68 11.70 -24.06 8.72
N LEU A 69 11.42 -24.26 7.43
CA LEU A 69 11.48 -25.55 6.76
C LEU A 69 12.88 -26.18 6.83
N ASP A 70 13.93 -25.39 6.66
CA ASP A 70 15.32 -25.86 6.77
C ASP A 70 15.67 -26.34 8.19
N ARG A 71 15.00 -25.79 9.21
CA ARG A 71 15.20 -26.15 10.62
C ARG A 71 14.21 -27.21 11.13
N LEU A 72 13.16 -27.50 10.36
CA LEU A 72 12.05 -28.34 10.78
C LEU A 72 12.44 -29.81 10.70
N SER A 73 12.65 -30.44 11.86
CA SER A 73 12.94 -31.87 11.95
C SER A 73 11.68 -32.76 11.93
N ASP A 74 10.51 -32.19 12.25
CA ASP A 74 9.25 -32.93 12.29
C ASP A 74 8.67 -33.11 10.88
N LYS A 75 8.75 -34.35 10.38
CA LYS A 75 8.26 -34.74 9.05
C LYS A 75 6.75 -34.59 8.88
N ASN A 76 5.97 -34.56 9.95
CA ASN A 76 4.52 -34.38 9.87
C ASN A 76 4.12 -32.92 9.65
N LEU A 77 4.98 -31.97 10.03
CA LEU A 77 4.74 -30.53 9.86
C LEU A 77 5.29 -29.98 8.54
N ILE A 78 6.23 -30.68 7.90
CA ILE A 78 6.81 -30.30 6.60
C ILE A 78 5.73 -30.12 5.50
N PRO A 79 4.75 -31.03 5.32
CA PRO A 79 3.73 -30.85 4.29
C PRO A 79 2.89 -29.58 4.48
N ALA A 80 2.45 -29.31 5.71
CA ALA A 80 1.66 -28.12 6.04
C ALA A 80 2.43 -26.82 5.76
N LYS A 81 3.72 -26.78 6.12
CA LYS A 81 4.60 -25.64 5.85
C LYS A 81 4.90 -25.44 4.36
N LYS A 82 5.03 -26.53 3.58
CA LYS A 82 5.15 -26.45 2.12
C LYS A 82 3.88 -25.93 1.46
N GLU A 83 2.71 -26.33 1.94
CA GLU A 83 1.42 -25.82 1.45
C GLU A 83 1.27 -24.32 1.75
N GLU A 84 1.70 -23.89 2.93
CA GLU A 84 1.74 -22.49 3.30
C GLU A 84 2.69 -21.69 2.39
N LEU A 85 3.89 -22.21 2.11
CA LEU A 85 4.85 -21.63 1.19
C LEU A 85 4.29 -21.47 -0.23
N GLN A 86 3.53 -22.46 -0.69
CA GLN A 86 2.84 -22.41 -1.99
C GLN A 86 1.82 -21.27 -2.02
N ARG A 87 0.94 -21.17 -1.03
CA ARG A 87 -0.06 -20.09 -0.94
C ARG A 87 0.56 -18.70 -0.96
N ILE A 88 1.69 -18.51 -0.27
CA ILE A 88 2.40 -17.23 -0.26
C ILE A 88 3.03 -16.94 -1.62
N THR A 89 3.58 -17.95 -2.28
CA THR A 89 4.14 -17.82 -3.62
C THR A 89 3.06 -17.40 -4.63
N GLU A 90 1.88 -17.99 -4.56
CA GLU A 90 0.72 -17.61 -5.36
C GLU A 90 0.29 -16.15 -5.09
N LYS A 91 0.25 -15.72 -3.82
CA LYS A 91 -0.03 -14.32 -3.48
C LYS A 91 0.98 -13.35 -4.07
N ILE A 92 2.28 -13.65 -3.98
CA ILE A 92 3.35 -12.82 -4.59
C ILE A 92 3.16 -12.71 -6.11
N GLN A 93 2.81 -13.82 -6.77
CA GLN A 93 2.55 -13.84 -8.21
C GLN A 93 1.32 -12.98 -8.56
N ASN A 94 0.22 -13.10 -7.82
CA ASN A 94 -0.98 -12.29 -8.05
C ASN A 94 -0.69 -10.78 -7.95
N TYR A 95 0.05 -10.36 -6.92
CA TYR A 95 0.46 -8.96 -6.79
C TYR A 95 1.43 -8.50 -7.90
N SER A 96 2.10 -9.43 -8.59
CA SER A 96 3.03 -9.12 -9.68
C SER A 96 2.38 -9.11 -11.07
N LEU A 97 1.25 -9.81 -11.26
CA LEU A 97 0.53 -9.95 -12.53
C LEU A 97 -0.55 -8.88 -12.73
N GLU A 98 -1.19 -8.44 -11.65
CA GLU A 98 -2.13 -7.33 -11.70
C GLU A 98 -1.37 -6.00 -11.86
N ARG A 99 -1.07 -5.58 -13.10
CA ARG A 99 -0.59 -4.23 -13.42
C ARG A 99 -1.74 -3.32 -13.84
#